data_AF-A0A4Y9S765-F1
#
_entry.id   AF-A0A4Y9S765-F1
#
_cell.length_a   1.000
_cell.length_b   1.000
_cell.length_c   1.000
_cell.angle_alpha   90.00
_cell.angle_beta   90.00
_cell.angle_gamma   90.00
#
_symmetry.space_group_name_H-M   'P 1'
#
loop_
_entity.id
_entity.type
_entity.pdbx_description
1 polymer ?
#
loop_
_entity_poly.entity_id
_entity_poly.type
_entity_poly.pdbx_seq_one_letter_code
_entity_poly.pdbx_strand_id
1 'polypeptide(L)'
;MWFKNLQIYRLPRDYALTADALAAALAKQAFAPASSSELLRQGWDAPRKDGGLVHTVNRQMLIRLRGEKKLLPATVINQMTKARAAEMEEAQGFAPGKKAMKELKERVTDELLPRAFSIESNTWAWIDPVNGWLVIDAASPAKADEVIKLLLKAVDRMPLESLRVQRSPVGVMTEWLATDEAPAGFTVDQDATLRATGESKAQVAYKRHTLEPAEVRRHIDTGKQCTRLAMTWDSKISFVLDESLAVKSVKPLDVLTEREITSHNDDERFDGDFALMTGELAKMLGDLVEVLGGEATMEASGNQAEPGQQQVERAIKLTSEMYNVRDMHRAVLDTLYEQTLKPYIDTVRESMQQTGADEIQTALTLAKQHTGGAQTAQMFLVAAIEMVEPSPRPAKGDEPVREQRVVGAATDVPAGDGSATDPLYDQAVAVVRTNQRASVSLIQRHLLIGYNRAARLLEAMEGSVVGPAGSNGSREILA
;
A
#
# COMPACT_ATOMS: atom_id res chain seq x y z
N MET A 1 -8.43 -0.94 22.23
CA MET A 1 -7.45 -0.28 21.32
C MET A 1 -7.62 -0.82 19.92
N TRP A 2 -7.60 0.04 18.90
CA TRP A 2 -7.73 -0.36 17.49
C TRP A 2 -6.72 0.39 16.61
N PHE A 3 -6.05 -0.34 15.71
CA PHE A 3 -5.12 0.26 14.75
C PHE A 3 -5.90 1.09 13.73
N LYS A 4 -5.31 2.20 13.29
CA LYS A 4 -5.96 3.14 12.36
C LYS A 4 -5.40 3.05 10.96
N ASN A 5 -4.12 2.68 10.81
CA ASN A 5 -3.45 2.59 9.51
C ASN A 5 -2.46 1.43 9.50
N LEU A 6 -2.60 0.47 8.61
CA LEU A 6 -1.80 -0.74 8.58
C LEU A 6 -0.76 -0.64 7.46
N GLN A 7 0.51 -0.63 7.85
CA GLN A 7 1.62 -0.98 6.96
C GLN A 7 1.92 -2.46 7.18
N ILE A 8 1.78 -3.27 6.12
CA ILE A 8 1.69 -4.72 6.22
C ILE A 8 2.96 -5.37 5.68
N TYR A 9 3.51 -6.28 6.47
CA TYR A 9 4.71 -7.03 6.15
C TYR A 9 4.50 -8.52 6.47
N ARG A 10 5.33 -9.36 5.86
CA ARG A 10 5.33 -10.80 6.02
C ARG A 10 6.51 -11.27 6.87
N LEU A 11 6.20 -12.25 7.70
CA LEU A 11 7.16 -13.10 8.40
C LEU A 11 6.90 -14.55 7.97
N PRO A 12 7.90 -15.45 8.04
CA PRO A 12 7.68 -16.87 7.85
C PRO A 12 6.56 -17.35 8.77
N ARG A 13 5.68 -18.20 8.23
CA ARG A 13 4.68 -18.87 9.06
C ARG A 13 5.39 -19.76 10.07
N ASP A 14 4.84 -19.82 11.29
CA ASP A 14 5.45 -20.50 12.42
C ASP A 14 6.86 -20.02 12.76
N TYR A 15 7.17 -18.74 12.49
CA TYR A 15 8.42 -18.13 12.93
C TYR A 15 8.58 -18.29 14.45
N ALA A 16 9.63 -19.00 14.86
CA ALA A 16 9.89 -19.41 16.25
C ALA A 16 10.36 -18.25 17.16
N LEU A 17 9.78 -17.06 16.99
CA LEU A 17 9.98 -15.92 17.86
C LEU A 17 9.07 -16.05 19.08
N THR A 18 9.68 -16.22 20.26
CA THR A 18 8.94 -16.22 21.53
C THR A 18 8.84 -14.81 22.08
N ALA A 19 7.82 -14.56 22.91
CA ALA A 19 7.61 -13.27 23.54
C ALA A 19 8.80 -12.86 24.41
N ASP A 20 9.37 -13.81 25.14
CA ASP A 20 10.54 -13.59 26.01
C ASP A 20 11.80 -13.25 25.20
N ALA A 21 12.04 -13.97 24.09
CA ALA A 21 13.17 -13.69 23.21
C ALA A 21 13.03 -12.30 22.57
N LEU A 22 11.83 -11.94 22.13
CA LEU A 22 11.54 -10.61 21.61
C LEU A 22 11.75 -9.55 22.71
N ALA A 23 11.18 -9.73 23.90
CA ALA A 23 11.33 -8.79 25.01
C ALA A 23 12.80 -8.55 25.39
N ALA A 24 13.60 -9.62 25.47
CA ALA A 24 15.04 -9.55 25.73
C ALA A 24 15.80 -8.81 24.62
N ALA A 25 15.41 -8.99 23.35
CA ALA A 25 15.97 -8.27 22.22
C ALA A 25 15.63 -6.77 22.27
N LEU A 26 14.37 -6.42 22.52
CA LEU A 26 13.90 -5.04 22.58
C LEU A 26 14.49 -4.27 23.77
N ALA A 27 14.77 -4.93 24.89
CA ALA A 27 15.33 -4.32 26.10
C ALA A 27 16.65 -3.56 25.86
N LYS A 28 17.45 -3.99 24.87
CA LYS A 28 18.71 -3.32 24.47
C LYS A 28 18.50 -1.92 23.91
N GLN A 29 17.28 -1.61 23.48
CA GLN A 29 16.88 -0.33 22.90
C GLN A 29 15.60 0.17 23.57
N ALA A 30 15.43 -0.13 24.86
CA ALA A 30 14.33 0.39 25.66
C ALA A 30 14.35 1.93 25.64
N PHE A 31 13.16 2.53 25.65
CA PHE A 31 13.00 3.97 25.65
C PHE A 31 13.61 4.56 26.92
N ALA A 32 14.35 5.65 26.74
CA ALA A 32 14.79 6.52 27.81
C ALA A 32 14.40 7.96 27.40
N PRO A 33 14.01 8.82 28.36
CA PRO A 33 13.70 10.22 28.07
C PRO A 33 14.86 10.93 27.36
N ALA A 34 14.53 11.84 26.46
CA ALA A 34 15.53 12.64 25.73
C ALA A 34 16.29 13.56 26.70
N SER A 35 17.59 13.72 26.49
CA SER A 35 18.35 14.77 27.17
C SER A 35 17.92 16.17 26.69
N SER A 36 18.28 17.22 27.44
CA SER A 36 18.00 18.61 27.04
C SER A 36 18.66 19.03 25.73
N SER A 37 19.64 18.26 25.25
CA SER A 37 20.40 18.53 24.02
C SER A 37 20.10 17.54 22.88
N GLU A 38 19.14 16.63 23.06
CA GLU A 38 18.71 15.69 22.02
C GLU A 38 17.43 16.20 21.33
N LEU A 39 17.47 16.39 20.01
CA LEU A 39 16.30 16.81 19.23
C LEU A 39 15.25 15.70 19.10
N LEU A 40 15.68 14.45 19.04
CA LEU A 40 14.85 13.27 18.87
C LEU A 40 15.44 12.10 19.64
N ARG A 41 14.60 11.42 20.41
CA ARG A 41 14.91 10.16 21.08
C ARG A 41 13.84 9.15 20.76
N GLN A 42 14.21 7.90 20.49
CA GLN A 42 13.26 6.82 20.23
C GLN A 42 13.73 5.53 20.92
N GLY A 43 12.78 4.69 21.31
CA GLY A 43 13.05 3.39 21.90
C GLY A 43 11.78 2.59 22.19
N TRP A 44 11.96 1.31 22.51
CA TRP A 44 10.88 0.40 22.81
C TRP A 44 10.30 0.68 24.20
N ASP A 45 8.99 0.76 24.30
CA ASP A 45 8.30 1.06 25.54
C ASP A 45 7.14 0.08 25.76
N ALA A 46 6.68 -0.04 27.00
CA ALA A 46 5.65 -1.00 27.37
C ALA A 46 4.31 -0.66 26.71
N PRO A 47 3.66 -1.59 25.99
CA PRO A 47 2.31 -1.45 25.46
C PRO A 47 1.26 -1.07 26.52
N ARG A 48 1.48 -1.46 27.78
CA ARG A 48 0.59 -1.16 28.90
C ARG A 48 1.34 -0.49 30.03
N LYS A 49 0.60 0.23 30.87
CA LYS A 49 1.14 0.70 32.14
C LYS A 49 1.50 -0.52 33.00
N ASP A 50 2.68 -0.48 33.61
CA ASP A 50 3.21 -1.56 34.48
C ASP A 50 3.41 -2.94 33.79
N GLY A 51 3.37 -2.98 32.45
CA GLY A 51 3.63 -4.19 31.65
C GLY A 51 5.06 -4.32 31.14
N GLY A 52 5.36 -5.45 30.49
CA GLY A 52 6.62 -5.68 29.78
C GLY A 52 6.68 -4.99 28.41
N LEU A 53 7.85 -5.04 27.75
CA LEU A 53 8.05 -4.48 26.39
C LEU A 53 7.26 -5.19 25.29
N VAL A 54 6.84 -6.42 25.56
CA VAL A 54 6.00 -7.24 24.68
C VAL A 54 4.76 -7.62 25.46
N HIS A 55 3.60 -7.29 24.91
CA HIS A 55 2.32 -7.70 25.47
C HIS A 55 1.73 -8.82 24.59
N THR A 56 1.21 -9.88 25.21
CA THR A 56 0.76 -11.07 24.48
C THR A 56 -0.64 -11.53 24.87
N VAL A 57 -1.42 -11.90 23.85
CA VAL A 57 -2.74 -12.55 23.99
C VAL A 57 -2.89 -13.56 22.85
N ASN A 58 -3.25 -14.81 23.14
CA ASN A 58 -3.47 -15.85 22.11
C ASN A 58 -2.30 -15.98 21.09
N ARG A 59 -1.05 -15.96 21.57
CA ARG A 59 0.20 -15.94 20.76
C ARG A 59 0.42 -14.68 19.89
N GLN A 60 -0.51 -13.75 19.88
CA GLN A 60 -0.37 -12.45 19.23
C GLN A 60 0.49 -11.55 20.10
N MET A 61 1.43 -10.82 19.50
CA MET A 61 2.36 -9.96 20.23
C MET A 61 2.17 -8.50 19.83
N LEU A 62 2.02 -7.63 20.81
CA LEU A 62 1.97 -6.18 20.64
C LEU A 62 3.22 -5.55 21.19
N ILE A 63 3.83 -4.65 20.42
CA ILE A 63 4.99 -3.84 20.82
C ILE A 63 4.73 -2.38 20.53
N ARG A 64 5.39 -1.48 21.27
CA ARG A 64 5.26 -0.03 21.09
C ARG A 64 6.62 0.63 20.93
N LEU A 65 6.76 1.41 19.87
CA LEU A 65 7.86 2.34 19.72
C LEU A 65 7.42 3.72 20.23
N ARG A 66 8.10 4.23 21.25
CA ARG A 66 7.92 5.60 21.75
C ARG A 66 9.00 6.50 21.17
N GLY A 67 8.60 7.69 20.75
CA GLY A 67 9.49 8.75 20.30
C GLY A 67 9.21 10.05 21.03
N GLU A 68 10.26 10.73 21.45
CA GLU A 68 10.22 12.06 22.04
C GLU A 68 10.98 13.02 21.13
N LYS A 69 10.30 14.04 20.61
CA LYS A 69 10.89 15.05 19.73
C LYS A 69 10.75 16.43 20.34
N LYS A 70 11.83 17.19 20.40
CA LYS A 70 11.80 18.60 20.80
C LYS A 70 11.09 19.43 19.71
N LEU A 71 10.06 20.17 20.12
CA LEU A 71 9.32 21.09 19.28
C LEU A 71 10.16 22.35 19.08
N LEU A 72 11.01 22.30 18.05
CA LEU A 72 11.80 23.44 17.62
C LEU A 72 11.53 23.73 16.13
N PRO A 73 10.49 24.52 15.82
CA PRO A 73 10.14 24.86 14.45
C PRO A 73 11.27 25.62 13.75
N ALA A 74 11.52 25.29 12.48
CA ALA A 74 12.54 25.96 11.67
C ALA A 74 12.29 27.47 11.54
N THR A 75 11.02 27.91 11.61
CA THR A 75 10.62 29.31 11.61
C THR A 75 11.22 30.08 12.79
N VAL A 76 11.15 29.52 14.00
CA VAL A 76 11.71 30.12 15.22
C VAL A 76 13.23 30.23 15.13
N ILE A 77 13.90 29.14 14.69
CA ILE A 77 15.35 29.13 14.48
C ILE A 77 15.75 30.22 13.48
N ASN A 78 15.06 30.32 12.34
CA ASN A 78 15.38 31.29 11.29
C ASN A 78 15.15 32.73 11.76
N GLN A 79 14.07 33.02 12.50
CA GLN A 79 13.79 34.35 13.05
C GLN A 79 14.88 34.79 14.04
N MET A 80 15.26 33.93 14.99
CA MET A 80 16.29 34.24 15.98
C MET A 80 17.68 34.36 15.34
N THR A 81 17.99 33.51 14.35
CA THR A 81 19.23 33.62 13.55
C THR A 81 19.29 34.95 12.81
N LYS A 82 18.18 35.39 12.21
CA LYS A 82 18.11 36.66 11.48
C LYS A 82 18.26 37.87 12.42
N ALA A 83 17.65 37.82 13.60
CA ALA A 83 17.79 38.88 14.61
C ALA A 83 19.26 39.04 15.04
N ARG A 84 19.93 37.94 15.39
CA ARG A 84 21.36 37.96 15.74
C ARG A 84 22.28 38.36 14.59
N ALA A 85 21.93 37.98 13.36
CA ALA A 85 22.70 38.39 12.18
C ALA A 85 22.66 39.90 11.96
N ALA A 86 21.51 40.54 12.23
CA ALA A 86 21.36 42.00 12.18
C ALA A 86 22.18 42.69 13.28
N GLU A 87 22.17 42.17 14.50
CA GLU A 87 23.02 42.67 15.60
C GLU A 87 24.52 42.57 15.26
N MET A 88 24.93 41.47 14.63
CA MET A 88 26.29 41.32 14.13
C MET A 88 26.60 42.35 13.04
N GLU A 89 25.74 42.50 12.03
CA GLU A 89 25.93 43.47 10.95
C GLU A 89 26.08 44.90 11.46
N GLU A 90 25.29 45.31 12.46
CA GLU A 90 25.42 46.62 13.11
C GLU A 90 26.77 46.78 13.84
N ALA A 91 27.27 45.72 14.49
CA ALA A 91 28.52 45.77 15.24
C ALA A 91 29.80 45.77 14.37
N GLN A 92 29.83 45.02 13.27
CA GLN A 92 30.99 44.91 12.36
C GLN A 92 30.87 45.75 11.07
N GLY A 93 29.70 46.30 10.78
CA GLY A 93 29.44 47.14 9.61
C GLY A 93 29.23 46.40 8.28
N PHE A 94 29.13 45.07 8.29
CA PHE A 94 28.84 44.26 7.11
C PHE A 94 28.05 42.98 7.46
N ALA A 95 27.23 42.51 6.51
CA ALA A 95 26.40 41.32 6.70
C ALA A 95 27.24 40.03 6.86
N PRO A 96 26.85 39.10 7.75
CA PRO A 96 27.55 37.82 7.93
C PRO A 96 27.46 36.94 6.67
N GLY A 97 28.61 36.40 6.25
CA GLY A 97 28.69 35.49 5.11
C GLY A 97 27.99 34.13 5.34
N LYS A 98 27.87 33.30 4.29
CA LYS A 98 27.17 32.00 4.34
C LYS A 98 27.68 31.07 5.45
N LYS A 99 29.00 31.01 5.67
CA LYS A 99 29.61 30.19 6.73
C LYS A 99 29.21 30.69 8.12
N ALA A 100 29.35 32.00 8.36
CA ALA A 100 28.97 32.63 9.62
C ALA A 100 27.47 32.47 9.93
N MET A 101 26.60 32.58 8.90
CA MET A 101 25.16 32.34 9.04
C MET A 101 24.84 30.90 9.44
N LYS A 102 25.55 29.91 8.89
CA LYS A 102 25.37 28.50 9.26
C LYS A 102 25.78 28.26 10.73
N GLU A 103 26.95 28.74 11.12
CA GLU A 103 27.44 28.61 12.51
C GLU A 103 26.54 29.33 13.51
N LEU A 104 26.02 30.50 13.14
CA LEU A 104 25.06 31.24 13.95
C LEU A 104 23.75 30.46 14.12
N LYS A 105 23.26 29.85 13.04
CA LYS A 105 22.05 29.01 13.07
C LYS A 105 22.23 27.78 13.96
N GLU A 106 23.38 27.12 13.90
CA GLU A 106 23.72 25.99 14.78
C GLU A 106 23.74 26.44 16.25
N ARG A 107 24.43 27.54 16.57
CA ARG A 107 24.47 28.11 17.93
C ARG A 107 23.08 28.49 18.47
N VAL A 108 22.24 29.10 17.63
CA VAL A 108 20.84 29.42 17.98
C VAL A 108 20.06 28.15 18.24
N THR A 109 20.30 27.09 17.47
CA THR A 109 19.62 25.80 17.67
C THR A 109 20.00 25.19 19.02
N ASP A 110 21.29 25.15 19.34
CA ASP A 110 21.80 24.58 20.60
C ASP A 110 21.29 25.33 21.84
N GLU A 111 21.08 26.65 21.73
CA GLU A 111 20.54 27.46 22.82
C GLU A 111 19.03 27.28 23.01
N LEU A 112 18.28 27.13 21.91
CA LEU A 112 16.84 26.98 21.97
C LEU A 112 16.42 25.55 22.33
N LEU A 113 17.25 24.56 22.05
CA LEU A 113 16.93 23.14 22.23
C LEU A 113 16.59 22.75 23.68
N PRO A 114 17.32 23.18 24.72
CA PRO A 114 16.97 22.91 26.12
C PRO A 114 15.64 23.54 26.55
N ARG A 115 15.20 24.61 25.88
CA ARG A 115 13.97 25.35 26.17
C ARG A 115 12.77 24.83 25.36
N ALA A 116 13.00 23.94 24.40
CA ALA A 116 11.97 23.40 23.55
C ALA A 116 11.10 22.38 24.30
N PHE A 117 9.78 22.50 24.14
CA PHE A 117 8.85 21.51 24.65
C PHE A 117 9.04 20.16 23.95
N SER A 118 8.82 19.06 24.66
CA SER A 118 8.85 17.72 24.07
C SER A 118 7.45 17.34 23.56
N ILE A 119 7.39 16.76 22.37
CA ILE A 119 6.21 16.09 21.84
C ILE A 119 6.48 14.60 21.82
N GLU A 120 5.58 13.84 22.43
CA GLU A 120 5.62 12.39 22.39
C GLU A 120 4.85 11.84 21.19
N SER A 121 5.34 10.73 20.67
CA SER A 121 4.71 9.95 19.61
C SER A 121 4.79 8.48 19.97
N ASN A 122 3.74 7.74 19.65
CA ASN A 122 3.68 6.30 19.85
C ASN A 122 3.32 5.64 18.53
N THR A 123 4.01 4.56 18.18
CA THR A 123 3.73 3.74 17.01
C THR A 123 3.66 2.29 17.47
N TRP A 124 2.53 1.66 17.21
CA TRP A 124 2.25 0.30 17.62
C TRP A 124 2.60 -0.66 16.50
N ALA A 125 3.08 -1.84 16.85
CA ALA A 125 3.25 -2.93 15.90
C ALA A 125 2.71 -4.23 16.49
N TRP A 126 1.95 -4.94 15.67
CA TRP A 126 1.40 -6.24 15.96
C TRP A 126 2.18 -7.29 15.16
N ILE A 127 2.66 -8.31 15.87
CA ILE A 127 3.31 -9.48 15.29
C ILE A 127 2.37 -10.67 15.50
N ASP A 128 1.99 -11.30 14.40
CA ASP A 128 1.23 -12.55 14.36
C ASP A 128 2.14 -13.69 13.91
N PRO A 129 2.74 -14.44 14.85
CA PRO A 129 3.60 -15.57 14.50
C PRO A 129 2.80 -16.76 13.93
N VAL A 130 1.47 -16.78 14.09
CA VAL A 130 0.60 -17.87 13.60
C VAL A 130 0.36 -17.70 12.10
N ASN A 131 -0.09 -16.52 11.68
CA ASN A 131 -0.40 -16.25 10.27
C ASN A 131 0.76 -15.58 9.50
N GLY A 132 1.86 -15.25 10.18
CA GLY A 132 3.04 -14.65 9.56
C GLY A 132 2.85 -13.17 9.21
N TRP A 133 2.20 -12.39 10.08
CA TRP A 133 2.00 -10.95 9.89
C TRP A 133 2.93 -10.13 10.78
N LEU A 134 3.49 -9.07 10.22
CA LEU A 134 3.94 -7.90 10.98
C LEU A 134 3.16 -6.69 10.46
N VAL A 135 2.36 -6.08 11.33
CA VAL A 135 1.51 -4.93 10.99
C VAL A 135 1.89 -3.75 11.85
N ILE A 136 2.16 -2.60 11.23
CA ILE A 136 2.56 -1.37 11.94
C ILE A 136 1.46 -0.33 11.81
N ASP A 137 1.00 0.23 12.94
CA ASP A 137 0.00 1.31 13.00
C ASP A 137 0.62 2.65 12.57
N ALA A 138 0.79 2.84 11.27
CA ALA A 138 1.48 3.98 10.68
C ALA A 138 0.76 4.53 9.44
N ALA A 139 0.48 5.83 9.46
CA ALA A 139 -0.17 6.52 8.35
C ALA A 139 0.74 6.69 7.11
N SER A 140 2.07 6.57 7.29
CA SER A 140 3.05 6.71 6.21
C SER A 140 4.10 5.59 6.25
N PRO A 141 4.67 5.19 5.09
CA PRO A 141 5.76 4.23 5.02
C PRO A 141 6.98 4.65 5.83
N ALA A 142 7.36 5.94 5.77
CA ALA A 142 8.51 6.46 6.51
C ALA A 142 8.40 6.24 8.04
N LYS A 143 7.18 6.28 8.60
CA LYS A 143 6.97 6.00 10.02
C LYS A 143 7.07 4.51 10.34
N ALA A 144 6.63 3.64 9.43
CA ALA A 144 6.85 2.20 9.57
C ALA A 144 8.33 1.82 9.42
N ASP A 145 9.07 2.48 8.53
CA ASP A 145 10.51 2.27 8.35
C ASP A 145 11.29 2.56 9.64
N GLU A 146 10.89 3.56 10.44
CA GLU A 146 11.48 3.82 11.77
C GLU A 146 11.35 2.62 12.70
N VAL A 147 10.16 1.99 12.74
CA VAL A 147 9.88 0.80 13.56
C VAL A 147 10.69 -0.39 13.04
N ILE A 148 10.68 -0.63 11.73
CA ILE A 148 11.42 -1.74 11.10
C ILE A 148 12.91 -1.60 11.35
N LYS A 149 13.47 -0.40 11.17
CA LYS A 149 14.89 -0.14 11.38
C LYS A 149 15.31 -0.47 12.81
N LEU A 150 14.54 -0.06 13.81
CA LEU A 150 14.82 -0.39 15.21
C LEU A 150 14.61 -1.87 15.49
N LEU A 151 13.62 -2.51 14.86
CA LEU A 151 13.31 -3.92 15.07
C LEU A 151 14.42 -4.82 14.51
N LEU A 152 14.87 -4.55 13.28
CA LEU A 152 16.01 -5.22 12.63
C LEU A 152 17.33 -4.99 13.38
N LYS A 153 17.46 -3.86 14.09
CA LYS A 153 18.62 -3.59 14.95
C LYS A 153 18.54 -4.34 16.28
N ALA A 154 17.35 -4.59 16.80
CA ALA A 154 17.13 -5.27 18.09
C ALA A 154 17.15 -6.80 17.94
N VAL A 155 16.47 -7.31 16.91
CA VAL A 155 16.30 -8.73 16.60
C VAL A 155 17.24 -9.11 15.46
N ASP A 156 18.26 -9.92 15.78
CA ASP A 156 19.22 -10.36 14.77
C ASP A 156 18.55 -11.27 13.73
N ARG A 157 18.86 -11.04 12.45
CA ARG A 157 18.36 -11.81 11.30
C ARG A 157 16.85 -12.02 11.28
N MET A 158 16.06 -11.00 11.59
CA MET A 158 14.60 -11.10 11.44
C MET A 158 14.24 -11.26 9.95
N PRO A 159 13.57 -12.36 9.54
CA PRO A 159 13.24 -12.65 8.15
C PRO A 159 11.99 -11.85 7.71
N LEU A 160 12.16 -10.54 7.55
CA LEU A 160 11.08 -9.62 7.22
C LEU A 160 10.98 -9.40 5.71
N GLU A 161 9.78 -9.55 5.16
CA GLU A 161 9.48 -9.29 3.75
C GLU A 161 8.32 -8.31 3.58
N SER A 162 8.32 -7.55 2.48
CA SER A 162 7.14 -6.76 2.10
C SER A 162 6.04 -7.70 1.58
N LEU A 163 4.79 -7.44 1.94
CA LEU A 163 3.66 -8.17 1.35
C LEU A 163 3.63 -7.95 -0.17
N ARG A 164 3.50 -9.06 -0.91
CA ARG A 164 3.29 -9.05 -2.37
C ARG A 164 2.08 -9.91 -2.70
N VAL A 165 1.30 -9.44 -3.65
CA VAL A 165 0.10 -10.10 -4.15
C VAL A 165 0.23 -10.37 -5.64
N GLN A 166 -0.46 -11.39 -6.15
CA GLN A 166 -0.34 -11.78 -7.56
C GLN A 166 -0.95 -10.76 -8.52
N ARG A 167 -2.02 -10.07 -8.11
CA ARG A 167 -2.71 -9.07 -8.94
C ARG A 167 -2.47 -7.67 -8.40
N SER A 168 -2.22 -6.73 -9.31
CA SER A 168 -2.01 -5.32 -8.95
C SER A 168 -3.24 -4.76 -8.20
N PRO A 169 -3.08 -4.15 -7.01
CA PRO A 169 -4.19 -3.53 -6.29
C PRO A 169 -4.93 -2.48 -7.11
N VAL A 170 -4.17 -1.68 -7.87
CA VAL A 170 -4.72 -0.68 -8.78
C VAL A 170 -5.58 -1.32 -9.86
N GLY A 171 -5.10 -2.42 -10.46
CA GLY A 171 -5.84 -3.14 -11.50
C GLY A 171 -7.15 -3.72 -10.96
N VAL A 172 -7.06 -4.41 -9.82
CA VAL A 172 -8.20 -5.08 -9.19
C VAL A 172 -9.25 -4.07 -8.69
N MET A 173 -8.83 -2.98 -8.02
CA MET A 173 -9.75 -1.92 -7.59
C MET A 173 -10.43 -1.23 -8.79
N THR A 174 -9.71 -1.05 -9.89
CA THR A 174 -10.27 -0.47 -11.12
C THR A 174 -11.30 -1.42 -11.74
N GLU A 175 -11.02 -2.72 -11.76
CA GLU A 175 -11.93 -3.75 -12.25
C GLU A 175 -13.23 -3.78 -11.44
N TRP A 176 -13.16 -3.84 -10.09
CA TRP A 176 -14.36 -3.84 -9.24
C TRP A 176 -15.25 -2.62 -9.49
N LEU A 177 -14.65 -1.45 -9.70
CA LEU A 177 -15.39 -0.24 -10.04
C LEU A 177 -15.94 -0.24 -11.48
N ALA A 178 -15.22 -0.83 -12.42
CA ALA A 178 -15.66 -0.94 -13.81
C ALA A 178 -16.82 -1.93 -13.96
N THR A 179 -16.78 -3.06 -13.26
CA THR A 179 -17.85 -4.07 -13.29
C THR A 179 -19.02 -3.72 -12.39
N ASP A 180 -18.83 -2.83 -11.41
CA ASP A 180 -19.78 -2.59 -10.30
C ASP A 180 -19.98 -3.84 -9.42
N GLU A 181 -18.95 -4.70 -9.37
CA GLU A 181 -18.94 -5.95 -8.61
C GLU A 181 -17.74 -5.96 -7.64
N ALA A 182 -18.05 -5.84 -6.35
CA ALA A 182 -17.07 -6.01 -5.28
C ALA A 182 -16.79 -7.51 -5.06
N PRO A 183 -15.59 -7.88 -4.59
CA PRO A 183 -15.26 -9.28 -4.35
C PRO A 183 -16.03 -9.80 -3.13
N ALA A 184 -16.15 -11.13 -3.02
CA ALA A 184 -16.84 -11.76 -1.90
C ALA A 184 -16.29 -11.28 -0.55
N GLY A 185 -17.20 -10.98 0.39
CA GLY A 185 -16.85 -10.48 1.72
C GLY A 185 -16.51 -8.99 1.78
N PHE A 186 -16.44 -8.27 0.66
CA PHE A 186 -16.20 -6.84 0.63
C PHE A 186 -17.33 -6.06 -0.05
N THR A 187 -17.51 -4.82 0.39
CA THR A 187 -18.37 -3.84 -0.29
C THR A 187 -17.58 -2.57 -0.56
N VAL A 188 -17.86 -1.91 -1.68
CA VAL A 188 -17.30 -0.60 -2.02
C VAL A 188 -18.08 0.51 -1.31
N ASP A 189 -17.36 1.48 -0.74
CA ASP A 189 -17.90 2.65 -0.04
C ASP A 189 -17.85 3.93 -0.92
N GLN A 190 -18.10 5.09 -0.32
CA GLN A 190 -18.32 6.39 -0.98
C GLN A 190 -17.05 7.22 -1.25
N ASP A 191 -15.88 6.67 -0.95
CA ASP A 191 -14.60 7.36 -1.09
C ASP A 191 -13.72 6.60 -2.08
N ALA A 192 -13.30 7.27 -3.15
CA ALA A 192 -12.40 6.69 -4.15
C ALA A 192 -11.50 7.77 -4.76
N THR A 193 -10.36 7.37 -5.31
CA THR A 193 -9.49 8.27 -6.08
C THR A 193 -9.07 7.60 -7.38
N LEU A 194 -9.49 8.18 -8.50
CA LEU A 194 -9.10 7.74 -9.83
C LEU A 194 -8.06 8.70 -10.40
N ARG A 195 -6.98 8.17 -10.95
CA ARG A 195 -5.85 8.94 -11.45
C ARG A 195 -5.41 8.43 -12.82
N ALA A 196 -5.15 9.35 -13.74
CA ALA A 196 -4.61 9.03 -15.05
C ALA A 196 -3.17 8.50 -14.95
N THR A 197 -2.80 7.58 -15.84
CA THR A 197 -1.46 6.98 -15.92
C THR A 197 -0.41 7.89 -16.58
N GLY A 198 -0.84 8.90 -17.35
CA GLY A 198 0.06 9.83 -18.05
C GLY A 198 0.70 10.90 -17.14
N GLU A 199 1.60 11.71 -17.73
CA GLU A 199 2.42 12.70 -17.02
C GLU A 199 1.61 13.75 -16.23
N SER A 200 0.44 14.13 -16.73
CA SER A 200 -0.42 15.12 -16.06
C SER A 200 -0.91 14.65 -14.70
N LYS A 201 -0.95 13.32 -14.46
CA LYS A 201 -1.51 12.69 -13.25
C LYS A 201 -2.88 13.25 -12.87
N ALA A 202 -3.67 13.66 -13.86
CA ALA A 202 -4.99 14.21 -13.66
C ALA A 202 -5.84 13.24 -12.82
N GLN A 203 -6.48 13.75 -11.76
CA GLN A 203 -7.16 12.91 -10.78
C GLN A 203 -8.56 13.42 -10.47
N VAL A 204 -9.44 12.48 -10.14
CA VAL A 204 -10.79 12.71 -9.60
C VAL A 204 -10.85 12.01 -8.25
N ALA A 205 -11.36 12.70 -7.23
CA ALA A 205 -11.47 12.17 -5.89
C ALA A 205 -12.91 12.31 -5.40
N TYR A 206 -13.55 11.18 -5.12
CA TYR A 206 -14.85 11.08 -4.49
C TYR A 206 -14.66 11.05 -2.98
N LYS A 207 -15.45 11.85 -2.26
CA LYS A 207 -15.46 11.91 -0.79
C LYS A 207 -16.89 12.00 -0.32
N ARG A 208 -17.36 11.00 0.41
CA ARG A 208 -18.74 10.90 0.90
C ARG A 208 -19.74 11.08 -0.24
N HIS A 209 -19.40 10.52 -1.40
CA HIS A 209 -20.20 10.60 -2.61
C HIS A 209 -20.48 9.20 -3.15
N THR A 210 -21.74 8.93 -3.49
CA THR A 210 -22.12 7.67 -4.12
C THR A 210 -21.39 7.52 -5.45
N LEU A 211 -20.74 6.37 -5.64
CA LEU A 211 -19.97 6.07 -6.84
C LEU A 211 -20.90 5.55 -7.95
N GLU A 212 -21.45 6.46 -8.76
CA GLU A 212 -22.31 6.08 -9.88
C GLU A 212 -21.54 5.29 -10.95
N PRO A 213 -21.97 4.06 -11.33
CA PRO A 213 -21.20 3.20 -12.24
C PRO A 213 -20.94 3.84 -13.59
N ALA A 214 -21.90 4.60 -14.13
CA ALA A 214 -21.76 5.26 -15.42
C ALA A 214 -20.69 6.37 -15.39
N GLU A 215 -20.64 7.17 -14.32
CA GLU A 215 -19.65 8.24 -14.16
C GLU A 215 -18.25 7.66 -13.95
N VAL A 216 -18.15 6.66 -13.07
CA VAL A 216 -16.89 6.00 -12.75
C VAL A 216 -16.33 5.28 -13.99
N ARG A 217 -17.16 4.53 -14.74
CA ARG A 217 -16.76 3.89 -16.00
C ARG A 217 -16.26 4.92 -17.01
N ARG A 218 -16.95 6.05 -17.18
CA ARG A 218 -16.48 7.12 -18.08
C ARG A 218 -15.08 7.61 -17.71
N HIS A 219 -14.77 7.74 -16.42
CA HIS A 219 -13.42 8.09 -15.99
C HIS A 219 -12.39 6.98 -16.27
N ILE A 220 -12.76 5.71 -16.06
CA ILE A 220 -11.91 4.55 -16.36
C ILE A 220 -11.63 4.44 -17.86
N ASP A 221 -12.66 4.59 -18.70
CA ASP A 221 -12.55 4.57 -20.17
C ASP A 221 -11.65 5.68 -20.70
N THR A 222 -11.57 6.81 -19.99
CA THR A 222 -10.59 7.89 -20.29
C THR A 222 -9.17 7.60 -19.82
N GLY A 223 -8.88 6.38 -19.37
CA GLY A 223 -7.56 5.93 -18.94
C GLY A 223 -7.20 6.25 -17.48
N LYS A 224 -8.18 6.53 -16.61
CA LYS A 224 -7.94 6.67 -15.17
C LYS A 224 -8.02 5.33 -14.46
N GLN A 225 -7.16 5.11 -13.49
CA GLN A 225 -7.15 3.90 -12.66
C GLN A 225 -7.45 4.25 -11.20
N CYS A 226 -8.11 3.34 -10.50
CA CYS A 226 -8.41 3.49 -9.09
C CYS A 226 -7.14 3.27 -8.24
N THR A 227 -6.73 4.30 -7.52
CA THR A 227 -5.51 4.32 -6.71
C THR A 227 -5.78 4.32 -5.21
N ARG A 228 -7.02 4.65 -4.83
CA ARG A 228 -7.55 4.50 -3.47
C ARG A 228 -9.01 4.14 -3.53
N LEU A 229 -9.43 3.15 -2.74
CA LEU A 229 -10.80 2.69 -2.66
C LEU A 229 -11.19 2.46 -1.20
N ALA A 230 -12.23 3.13 -0.73
CA ALA A 230 -12.85 2.83 0.54
C ALA A 230 -13.73 1.60 0.39
N MET A 231 -13.60 0.68 1.35
CA MET A 231 -14.28 -0.59 1.35
C MET A 231 -14.65 -0.98 2.77
N THR A 232 -15.63 -1.86 2.88
CA THR A 232 -16.02 -2.50 4.13
C THR A 232 -15.88 -4.01 4.00
N TRP A 233 -15.14 -4.64 4.91
CA TRP A 233 -14.99 -6.11 4.99
C TRP A 233 -15.95 -6.70 6.02
N ASP A 234 -16.70 -7.72 5.59
CA ASP A 234 -17.67 -8.50 6.36
C ASP A 234 -18.58 -7.64 7.25
N SER A 235 -18.76 -6.37 6.85
CA SER A 235 -19.57 -5.39 7.58
C SER A 235 -19.12 -5.11 9.02
N LYS A 236 -17.85 -5.42 9.27
CA LYS A 236 -17.19 -5.32 10.56
C LYS A 236 -16.13 -4.24 10.53
N ILE A 237 -15.43 -4.08 9.41
CA ILE A 237 -14.27 -3.20 9.31
C ILE A 237 -14.39 -2.33 8.06
N SER A 238 -14.52 -1.03 8.23
CA SER A 238 -14.39 -0.05 7.13
C SER A 238 -12.94 0.44 7.06
N PHE A 239 -12.39 0.52 5.85
CA PHE A 239 -11.02 0.95 5.60
C PHE A 239 -10.86 1.54 4.19
N VAL A 240 -9.68 2.08 3.89
CA VAL A 240 -9.28 2.56 2.58
C VAL A 240 -8.07 1.79 2.13
N LEU A 241 -8.19 1.01 1.05
CA LEU A 241 -7.06 0.39 0.37
C LEU A 241 -6.39 1.41 -0.56
N ASP A 242 -5.07 1.40 -0.63
CA ASP A 242 -4.33 2.18 -1.63
C ASP A 242 -3.48 1.31 -2.55
N GLU A 243 -2.94 1.96 -3.59
CA GLU A 243 -2.08 1.37 -4.62
C GLU A 243 -0.82 0.66 -4.07
N SER A 244 -0.41 0.96 -2.83
CA SER A 244 0.76 0.39 -2.16
C SER A 244 0.43 -0.76 -1.21
N LEU A 245 -0.81 -1.27 -1.23
CA LEU A 245 -1.37 -2.24 -0.26
C LEU A 245 -1.52 -1.68 1.16
N ALA A 246 -1.32 -0.39 1.40
CA ALA A 246 -1.52 0.16 2.72
C ALA A 246 -3.03 0.27 3.01
N VAL A 247 -3.43 -0.18 4.19
CA VAL A 247 -4.83 -0.14 4.65
C VAL A 247 -4.99 1.04 5.60
N LYS A 248 -5.74 2.07 5.21
CA LYS A 248 -5.84 3.35 5.94
C LYS A 248 -7.23 3.56 6.51
N SER A 249 -7.33 4.46 7.49
CA SER A 249 -8.61 4.85 8.10
C SER A 249 -9.45 3.68 8.58
N VAL A 250 -8.79 2.67 9.15
CA VAL A 250 -9.42 1.46 9.69
C VAL A 250 -10.38 1.83 10.82
N LYS A 251 -11.63 1.36 10.72
CA LYS A 251 -12.70 1.64 11.68
C LYS A 251 -13.52 0.38 11.94
N PRO A 252 -13.66 -0.03 13.22
CA PRO A 252 -14.62 -1.06 13.57
C PRO A 252 -16.02 -0.49 13.39
N LEU A 253 -16.92 -1.30 12.85
CA LEU A 253 -18.33 -0.97 12.75
C LEU A 253 -19.10 -1.53 13.96
N ASP A 254 -20.32 -1.05 14.15
CA ASP A 254 -21.15 -1.30 15.34
C ASP A 254 -21.25 -2.77 15.74
N VAL A 255 -21.27 -3.67 14.74
CA VAL A 255 -21.32 -5.15 14.92
C VAL A 255 -20.16 -5.68 15.75
N LEU A 256 -19.00 -5.02 15.71
CA LEU A 256 -17.84 -5.36 16.54
C LEU A 256 -17.85 -4.61 17.88
N THR A 257 -18.34 -3.38 17.93
CA THR A 257 -18.35 -2.60 19.17
C THR A 257 -19.38 -3.09 20.18
N GLU A 258 -20.48 -3.69 19.72
CA GLU A 258 -21.49 -4.33 20.59
C GLU A 258 -20.97 -5.61 21.26
N ARG A 259 -19.89 -6.21 20.73
CA ARG A 259 -19.19 -7.35 21.33
C ARG A 259 -18.13 -6.92 22.35
N GLU A 260 -17.99 -5.63 22.64
CA GLU A 260 -17.13 -5.18 23.74
C GLU A 260 -17.57 -5.90 25.01
N ILE A 261 -16.64 -6.68 25.57
CA ILE A 261 -16.84 -7.44 26.79
C ILE A 261 -17.19 -6.43 27.88
N THR A 262 -18.30 -6.65 28.61
CA THR A 262 -18.63 -5.92 29.83
C THR A 262 -17.61 -6.27 30.92
N SER A 263 -16.38 -5.79 30.79
CA SER A 263 -15.34 -5.91 31.80
C SER A 263 -15.31 -4.65 32.67
N HIS A 264 -14.98 -4.85 33.95
CA HIS A 264 -14.94 -3.81 34.96
C HIS A 264 -13.52 -3.28 35.22
N ASN A 265 -12.49 -3.79 34.52
CA ASN A 265 -11.10 -3.37 34.65
C ASN A 265 -10.47 -3.02 33.29
N ASP A 266 -9.66 -1.96 33.26
CA ASP A 266 -8.98 -1.44 32.08
C ASP A 266 -8.04 -2.47 31.41
N ASP A 267 -7.39 -3.32 32.21
CA ASP A 267 -6.46 -4.35 31.70
C ASP A 267 -7.17 -5.45 30.91
N GLU A 268 -8.24 -6.01 31.48
CA GLU A 268 -9.07 -7.02 30.82
C GLU A 268 -9.74 -6.45 29.57
N ARG A 269 -10.17 -5.18 29.61
CA ARG A 269 -10.70 -4.50 28.43
C ARG A 269 -9.64 -4.37 27.34
N PHE A 270 -8.39 -4.02 27.69
CA PHE A 270 -7.32 -3.99 26.71
C PHE A 270 -7.06 -5.37 26.11
N ASP A 271 -7.02 -6.43 26.93
CA ASP A 271 -6.84 -7.82 26.47
C ASP A 271 -7.94 -8.22 25.48
N GLY A 272 -9.19 -7.95 25.85
CA GLY A 272 -10.37 -8.22 25.01
C GLY A 272 -10.32 -7.47 23.69
N ASP A 273 -10.06 -6.16 23.74
CA ASP A 273 -9.95 -5.32 22.54
C ASP A 273 -8.82 -5.79 21.62
N PHE A 274 -7.66 -6.14 22.19
CA PHE A 274 -6.50 -6.58 21.41
C PHE A 274 -6.76 -7.95 20.76
N ALA A 275 -7.36 -8.90 21.49
CA ALA A 275 -7.76 -10.19 20.94
C ALA A 275 -8.80 -10.04 19.82
N LEU A 276 -9.80 -9.18 20.01
CA LEU A 276 -10.83 -8.90 19.01
C LEU A 276 -10.22 -8.27 17.76
N MET A 277 -9.40 -7.23 17.94
CA MET A 277 -8.74 -6.52 16.84
C MET A 277 -7.86 -7.48 16.03
N THR A 278 -6.95 -8.22 16.67
CA THR A 278 -6.03 -9.11 15.96
C THR A 278 -6.75 -10.26 15.27
N GLY A 279 -7.79 -10.82 15.91
CA GLY A 279 -8.60 -11.89 15.31
C GLY A 279 -9.37 -11.47 14.06
N GLU A 280 -9.96 -10.27 14.05
CA GLU A 280 -10.70 -9.78 12.88
C GLU A 280 -9.74 -9.21 11.81
N LEU A 281 -8.67 -8.51 12.19
CA LEU A 281 -7.66 -8.03 11.23
C LEU A 281 -6.95 -9.19 10.53
N ALA A 282 -6.60 -10.29 11.23
CA ALA A 282 -5.97 -11.44 10.61
C ALA A 282 -6.83 -12.05 9.49
N LYS A 283 -8.14 -12.19 9.73
CA LYS A 283 -9.10 -12.69 8.73
C LYS A 283 -9.25 -11.71 7.58
N MET A 284 -9.49 -10.43 7.88
CA MET A 284 -9.61 -9.38 6.86
C MET A 284 -8.36 -9.32 5.96
N LEU A 285 -7.16 -9.41 6.52
CA LEU A 285 -5.91 -9.41 5.75
C LEU A 285 -5.76 -10.68 4.90
N GLY A 286 -6.17 -11.84 5.41
CA GLY A 286 -6.21 -13.09 4.65
C GLY A 286 -7.14 -13.00 3.44
N ASP A 287 -8.39 -12.61 3.67
CA ASP A 287 -9.40 -12.45 2.62
C ASP A 287 -8.98 -11.37 1.61
N LEU A 288 -8.39 -10.26 2.09
CA LEU A 288 -7.90 -9.18 1.22
C LEU A 288 -6.80 -9.68 0.28
N VAL A 289 -5.86 -10.49 0.79
CA VAL A 289 -4.83 -11.10 -0.04
C VAL A 289 -5.43 -12.06 -1.05
N GLU A 290 -6.41 -12.88 -0.65
CA GLU A 290 -7.10 -13.81 -1.54
C GLU A 290 -7.80 -13.10 -2.71
N VAL A 291 -8.56 -12.04 -2.45
CA VAL A 291 -9.26 -11.28 -3.52
C VAL A 291 -8.28 -10.54 -4.44
N LEU A 292 -7.07 -10.26 -3.97
CA LEU A 292 -5.95 -9.73 -4.76
C LEU A 292 -5.16 -10.83 -5.50
N GLY A 293 -5.70 -12.05 -5.58
CA GLY A 293 -5.12 -13.19 -6.29
C GLY A 293 -4.14 -14.01 -5.46
N GLY A 294 -4.13 -13.86 -4.14
CA GLY A 294 -3.24 -14.57 -3.25
C GLY A 294 -1.84 -13.93 -3.13
N GLU A 295 -1.02 -14.53 -2.26
CA GLU A 295 0.36 -14.11 -2.08
C GLU A 295 1.21 -14.43 -3.31
N ALA A 296 2.07 -13.50 -3.70
CA ALA A 296 3.09 -13.76 -4.70
C ALA A 296 4.36 -14.25 -3.99
N THR A 297 4.59 -15.57 -3.97
CA THR A 297 5.85 -16.16 -3.51
C THR A 297 6.94 -15.94 -4.55
N MET A 298 8.19 -15.72 -4.10
CA MET A 298 9.36 -15.76 -5.00
C MET A 298 9.57 -17.15 -5.65
N GLU A 299 8.86 -18.18 -5.18
CA GLU A 299 8.98 -19.57 -5.63
C GLU A 299 7.98 -19.99 -6.73
N ALA A 300 7.13 -19.08 -7.23
CA ALA A 300 6.28 -19.36 -8.40
C ALA A 300 7.06 -19.33 -9.74
N SER A 301 8.40 -19.36 -9.68
CA SER A 301 9.29 -19.80 -10.74
C SER A 301 10.05 -21.04 -10.25
N GLY A 302 9.32 -22.06 -9.80
CA GLY A 302 9.87 -23.36 -9.47
C GLY A 302 10.34 -24.08 -10.73
N ASN A 303 11.53 -23.78 -11.21
CA ASN A 303 12.40 -24.81 -11.78
C ASN A 303 13.85 -24.51 -11.37
N GLN A 304 14.51 -25.55 -10.86
CA GLN A 304 15.84 -25.51 -10.24
C GLN A 304 16.83 -24.72 -11.09
N ALA A 305 17.31 -23.59 -10.57
CA ALA A 305 18.18 -22.68 -11.30
C ALA A 305 19.65 -23.08 -11.19
N GLU A 306 20.24 -23.41 -12.34
CA GLU A 306 21.68 -23.38 -12.56
C GLU A 306 22.24 -21.94 -12.45
N PRO A 307 23.50 -21.75 -12.03
CA PRO A 307 24.08 -20.45 -11.62
C PRO A 307 24.21 -19.36 -12.73
N GLY A 308 23.62 -19.55 -13.91
CA GLY A 308 23.55 -18.55 -14.98
C GLY A 308 22.29 -17.66 -14.97
N GLN A 309 21.19 -18.09 -14.35
CA GLN A 309 19.89 -17.41 -14.48
C GLN A 309 19.75 -16.13 -13.63
N GLN A 310 20.48 -15.99 -12.53
CA GLN A 310 20.47 -14.76 -11.71
C GLN A 310 20.99 -13.53 -12.47
N GLN A 311 21.88 -13.72 -13.45
CA GLN A 311 22.35 -12.64 -14.31
C GLN A 311 21.30 -12.25 -15.36
N VAL A 312 20.55 -13.23 -15.88
CA VAL A 312 19.46 -13.01 -16.85
C VAL A 312 18.27 -12.31 -16.18
N GLU A 313 17.93 -12.68 -14.95
CA GLU A 313 16.83 -12.07 -14.20
C GLU A 313 17.14 -10.62 -13.77
N ARG A 314 18.40 -10.36 -13.38
CA ARG A 314 18.89 -8.98 -13.20
C ARG A 314 18.85 -8.18 -14.50
N ALA A 315 19.20 -8.79 -15.63
CA ALA A 315 19.11 -8.14 -16.93
C ALA A 315 17.65 -7.81 -17.27
N ILE A 316 16.70 -8.74 -17.12
CA ILE A 316 15.27 -8.53 -17.37
C ILE A 316 14.71 -7.41 -16.48
N LYS A 317 15.09 -7.37 -15.20
CA LYS A 317 14.66 -6.33 -14.26
C LYS A 317 15.25 -4.95 -14.60
N LEU A 318 16.53 -4.87 -14.97
CA LEU A 318 17.13 -3.64 -15.51
C LEU A 318 16.45 -3.20 -16.80
N THR A 319 16.02 -4.14 -17.63
CA THR A 319 15.33 -3.85 -18.90
C THR A 319 13.96 -3.25 -18.61
N SER A 320 13.19 -3.82 -17.67
CA SER A 320 11.90 -3.29 -17.19
C SER A 320 12.02 -1.90 -16.55
N GLU A 321 13.05 -1.68 -15.73
CA GLU A 321 13.35 -0.37 -15.15
C GLU A 321 13.79 0.63 -16.24
N MET A 322 14.53 0.19 -17.26
CA MET A 322 14.80 0.97 -18.47
C MET A 322 13.54 1.29 -19.27
N TYR A 323 12.55 0.39 -19.35
CA TYR A 323 11.26 0.60 -20.02
C TYR A 323 10.44 1.73 -19.36
N ASN A 324 10.42 1.81 -18.03
CA ASN A 324 9.75 2.89 -17.30
C ASN A 324 10.46 4.25 -17.45
N VAL A 325 11.78 4.24 -17.64
CA VAL A 325 12.55 5.44 -18.01
C VAL A 325 12.38 5.78 -19.50
N ARG A 326 11.97 4.80 -20.33
CA ARG A 326 11.82 4.90 -21.79
C ARG A 326 10.65 5.76 -22.24
N ASP A 327 9.59 5.85 -21.44
CA ASP A 327 8.45 6.73 -21.73
C ASP A 327 8.80 8.22 -21.58
N MET A 328 9.78 8.56 -20.74
CA MET A 328 10.14 9.94 -20.43
C MET A 328 11.13 10.56 -21.46
N HIS A 329 11.85 9.76 -22.24
CA HIS A 329 12.92 10.23 -23.13
C HIS A 329 12.95 9.54 -24.52
N ARG A 330 11.78 9.46 -25.18
CA ARG A 330 11.54 8.83 -26.49
C ARG A 330 12.59 9.14 -27.58
N ALA A 331 13.01 10.40 -27.75
CA ALA A 331 13.92 10.78 -28.85
C ALA A 331 15.42 10.47 -28.59
N VAL A 332 15.85 10.47 -27.32
CA VAL A 332 17.23 10.18 -26.93
C VAL A 332 17.51 8.68 -27.04
N LEU A 333 16.49 7.85 -26.82
CA LEU A 333 16.59 6.40 -26.77
C LEU A 333 16.60 5.74 -28.15
N ASP A 334 15.88 6.29 -29.14
CA ASP A 334 16.01 5.84 -30.54
C ASP A 334 17.44 6.11 -31.06
N THR A 335 18.01 7.26 -30.70
CA THR A 335 19.39 7.61 -31.05
C THR A 335 20.40 6.67 -30.37
N LEU A 336 20.20 6.36 -29.08
CA LEU A 336 21.04 5.39 -28.37
C LEU A 336 20.88 3.97 -28.90
N TYR A 337 19.67 3.53 -29.27
CA TYR A 337 19.43 2.20 -29.84
C TYR A 337 20.17 2.02 -31.16
N GLU A 338 20.06 3.00 -32.05
CA GLU A 338 20.76 3.05 -33.34
C GLU A 338 22.29 3.10 -33.17
N GLN A 339 22.79 3.79 -32.13
CA GLN A 339 24.24 3.91 -31.87
C GLN A 339 24.84 2.72 -31.11
N THR A 340 24.04 1.97 -30.34
CA THR A 340 24.57 0.97 -29.40
C THR A 340 24.20 -0.46 -29.75
N LEU A 341 22.94 -0.78 -30.09
CA LEU A 341 22.49 -2.16 -30.26
C LEU A 341 22.43 -2.58 -31.72
N LYS A 342 21.99 -1.68 -32.60
CA LYS A 342 21.84 -1.97 -34.04
C LYS A 342 23.11 -2.45 -34.74
N PRO A 343 24.32 -1.90 -34.47
CA PRO A 343 25.54 -2.40 -35.09
C PRO A 343 25.84 -3.88 -34.75
N TYR A 344 25.47 -4.32 -33.55
CA TYR A 344 25.63 -5.71 -33.11
C TYR A 344 24.58 -6.63 -33.74
N ILE A 345 23.33 -6.16 -33.87
CA ILE A 345 22.27 -6.89 -34.60
C ILE A 345 22.69 -7.12 -36.05
N ASP A 346 23.22 -6.10 -36.71
CA ASP A 346 23.65 -6.20 -38.10
C ASP A 346 24.85 -7.16 -38.24
N THR A 347 25.80 -7.12 -37.29
CA THR A 347 26.94 -8.05 -37.26
C THR A 347 26.51 -9.51 -37.03
N VAL A 348 25.57 -9.77 -36.12
CA VAL A 348 25.01 -11.11 -35.89
C VAL A 348 24.31 -11.60 -37.16
N ARG A 349 23.49 -10.75 -37.79
CA ARG A 349 22.77 -11.07 -39.03
C ARG A 349 23.71 -11.39 -40.19
N GLU A 350 24.80 -10.63 -40.37
CA GLU A 350 25.80 -10.90 -41.41
C GLU A 350 26.52 -12.23 -41.17
N SER A 351 26.90 -12.53 -39.93
CA SER A 351 27.55 -13.79 -39.57
C SER A 351 26.62 -15.00 -39.76
N MET A 352 25.33 -14.85 -39.46
CA MET A 352 24.32 -15.89 -39.72
C MET A 352 24.19 -16.20 -41.21
N GLN A 353 24.24 -15.18 -42.07
CA GLN A 353 24.18 -15.38 -43.53
C GLN A 353 25.39 -16.14 -44.08
N GLN A 354 26.54 -16.04 -43.41
CA GLN A 354 27.78 -16.73 -43.81
C GLN A 354 27.86 -18.16 -43.27
N THR A 355 27.31 -18.41 -42.08
CA THR A 355 27.46 -19.70 -41.36
C THR A 355 26.22 -20.59 -41.41
N GLY A 356 25.04 -20.02 -41.69
CA GLY A 356 23.76 -20.73 -41.70
C GLY A 356 23.25 -21.16 -40.31
N ALA A 357 23.88 -20.69 -39.23
CA ALA A 357 23.52 -21.00 -37.86
C ALA A 357 22.40 -20.09 -37.32
N ASP A 358 21.73 -20.53 -36.25
CA ASP A 358 20.70 -19.74 -35.58
C ASP A 358 21.27 -18.49 -34.87
N GLU A 359 20.40 -17.53 -34.55
CA GLU A 359 20.73 -16.21 -33.99
C GLU A 359 21.55 -16.32 -32.71
N ILE A 360 21.16 -17.23 -31.82
CA ILE A 360 21.70 -17.38 -30.47
C ILE A 360 23.07 -18.08 -30.52
N GLN A 361 23.21 -19.13 -31.33
CA GLN A 361 24.49 -19.83 -31.56
C GLN A 361 25.49 -18.91 -32.26
N THR A 362 25.03 -18.10 -33.20
CA THR A 362 25.88 -17.13 -33.89
C THR A 362 26.38 -16.05 -32.93
N ALA A 363 25.49 -15.50 -32.09
CA ALA A 363 25.88 -14.53 -31.08
C ALA A 363 26.82 -15.12 -30.01
N LEU A 364 26.59 -16.35 -29.55
CA LEU A 364 27.50 -17.03 -28.61
C LEU A 364 28.89 -17.25 -29.21
N THR A 365 28.96 -17.54 -30.51
CA THR A 365 30.23 -17.70 -31.23
C THR A 365 30.97 -16.37 -31.35
N LEU A 366 30.26 -15.32 -31.76
CA LEU A 366 30.82 -13.96 -31.85
C LEU A 366 31.28 -13.44 -30.48
N ALA A 367 30.49 -13.68 -29.43
CA ALA A 367 30.80 -13.31 -28.05
C ALA A 367 32.05 -14.03 -27.51
N LYS A 368 32.28 -15.29 -27.91
CA LYS A 368 33.50 -16.05 -27.54
C LYS A 368 34.73 -15.61 -28.31
N GLN A 369 34.57 -15.15 -29.55
CA GLN A 369 35.67 -14.71 -30.41
C GLN A 369 36.12 -13.28 -30.13
N HIS A 370 35.23 -12.42 -29.61
CA HIS A 370 35.56 -11.04 -29.27
C HIS A 370 36.25 -10.95 -27.90
N THR A 371 37.50 -10.48 -27.90
CA THR A 371 38.31 -10.24 -26.68
C THR A 371 38.06 -8.88 -26.02
N GLY A 372 37.11 -8.09 -26.55
CA GLY A 372 36.79 -6.72 -26.14
C GLY A 372 36.06 -6.55 -24.79
N GLY A 373 36.26 -7.46 -23.84
CA GLY A 373 35.67 -7.42 -22.50
C GLY A 373 34.22 -7.91 -22.43
N ALA A 374 33.79 -8.26 -21.20
CA ALA A 374 32.50 -8.89 -20.92
C ALA A 374 31.29 -8.12 -21.46
N GLN A 375 31.39 -6.79 -21.58
CA GLN A 375 30.30 -5.93 -22.04
C GLN A 375 30.02 -6.10 -23.54
N THR A 376 31.06 -6.23 -24.37
CA THR A 376 30.91 -6.44 -25.83
C THR A 376 30.31 -7.81 -26.13
N ALA A 377 30.76 -8.84 -25.39
CA ALA A 377 30.21 -10.19 -25.48
C ALA A 377 28.71 -10.22 -25.12
N GLN A 378 28.31 -9.47 -24.08
CA GLN A 378 26.91 -9.32 -23.69
C GLN A 378 26.07 -8.62 -24.77
N MET A 379 26.62 -7.64 -25.48
CA MET A 379 25.87 -6.93 -26.53
C MET A 379 25.49 -7.81 -27.73
N PHE A 380 26.32 -8.79 -28.10
CA PHE A 380 25.96 -9.77 -29.12
C PHE A 380 24.81 -10.68 -28.68
N LEU A 381 24.80 -11.08 -27.41
CA LEU A 381 23.71 -11.88 -26.83
C LEU A 381 22.39 -11.10 -26.77
N VAL A 382 22.44 -9.83 -26.37
CA VAL A 382 21.27 -8.94 -26.37
C VAL A 382 20.76 -8.72 -27.80
N ALA A 383 21.66 -8.58 -28.77
CA ALA A 383 21.29 -8.45 -30.18
C ALA A 383 20.58 -9.70 -30.72
N ALA A 384 21.03 -10.91 -30.39
CA ALA A 384 20.36 -12.14 -30.81
C ALA A 384 18.96 -12.30 -30.20
N ILE A 385 18.78 -11.94 -28.93
CA ILE A 385 17.46 -11.97 -28.29
C ILE A 385 16.50 -10.99 -28.97
N GLU A 386 16.96 -9.76 -29.26
CA GLU A 386 16.16 -8.76 -29.98
C GLU A 386 15.84 -9.17 -31.43
N MET A 387 16.60 -10.10 -32.03
CA MET A 387 16.27 -10.67 -33.35
C MET A 387 15.22 -11.79 -33.26
N VAL A 388 15.30 -12.64 -32.23
CA VAL A 388 14.39 -13.78 -32.02
C VAL A 388 13.03 -13.31 -31.51
N GLU A 389 13.04 -12.37 -30.58
CA GLU A 389 11.87 -11.80 -29.95
C GLU A 389 12.01 -10.27 -29.99
N PRO A 390 11.73 -9.64 -31.14
CA PRO A 390 11.86 -8.21 -31.27
C PRO A 390 10.95 -7.54 -30.26
N SER A 391 11.56 -6.71 -29.41
CA SER A 391 10.83 -5.89 -28.46
C SER A 391 9.67 -5.20 -29.18
N PRO A 392 8.45 -5.19 -28.60
CA PRO A 392 7.31 -4.57 -29.25
C PRO A 392 7.66 -3.11 -29.55
N ARG A 393 7.70 -2.79 -30.85
CA ARG A 393 7.80 -1.39 -31.27
C ARG A 393 6.52 -0.71 -30.81
N PRO A 394 6.59 0.51 -30.27
CA PRO A 394 5.38 1.28 -30.00
C PRO A 394 4.52 1.28 -31.26
N ALA A 395 3.22 1.01 -31.09
CA ALA A 395 2.28 1.05 -32.20
C ALA A 395 2.42 2.39 -32.94
N LYS A 396 2.37 2.35 -34.27
CA LYS A 396 2.26 3.58 -35.07
C LYS A 396 0.83 4.11 -34.87
N GLY A 397 0.66 5.02 -33.91
CA GLY A 397 -0.63 5.65 -33.64
C GLY A 397 -1.61 4.80 -32.84
N ASP A 398 -2.83 5.32 -32.70
CA ASP A 398 -3.87 4.92 -31.75
C ASP A 398 -4.70 3.69 -32.18
N GLU A 399 -4.09 2.50 -32.32
CA GLU A 399 -4.88 1.26 -32.49
C GLU A 399 -4.93 0.42 -31.19
N PRO A 400 -6.12 -0.07 -30.78
CA PRO A 400 -6.31 -0.78 -29.52
C PRO A 400 -5.91 -2.27 -29.60
N VAL A 401 -5.35 -2.77 -28.50
CA VAL A 401 -4.89 -4.16 -28.35
C VAL A 401 -6.04 -5.07 -27.88
N ARG A 402 -6.33 -6.08 -28.71
CA ARG A 402 -7.05 -7.36 -28.52
C ARG A 402 -7.79 -7.61 -27.19
N GLU A 403 -9.09 -7.87 -27.28
CA GLU A 403 -9.97 -8.29 -26.16
C GLU A 403 -9.60 -9.67 -25.59
N GLN A 404 -9.65 -9.80 -24.26
CA GLN A 404 -9.36 -11.01 -23.50
C GLN A 404 -10.64 -11.69 -23.00
N ARG A 405 -10.67 -13.03 -23.11
CA ARG A 405 -11.79 -13.95 -22.86
C ARG A 405 -12.16 -14.03 -21.36
N VAL A 406 -13.45 -13.88 -21.06
CA VAL A 406 -14.05 -14.03 -19.72
C VAL A 406 -14.07 -15.50 -19.28
N VAL A 407 -13.63 -15.80 -18.06
CA VAL A 407 -13.84 -17.07 -17.36
C VAL A 407 -14.72 -16.77 -16.15
N GLY A 408 -15.91 -17.38 -16.09
CA GLY A 408 -16.90 -17.12 -15.05
C GLY A 408 -16.70 -17.92 -13.77
N ALA A 409 -17.17 -17.36 -12.66
CA ALA A 409 -17.54 -18.09 -11.46
C ALA A 409 -18.89 -17.54 -10.98
N ALA A 410 -19.89 -18.41 -10.90
CA ALA A 410 -21.27 -18.11 -10.60
C ALA A 410 -21.51 -17.98 -9.09
N THR A 411 -22.13 -16.87 -8.69
CA THR A 411 -23.12 -16.82 -7.61
C THR A 411 -24.45 -16.49 -8.27
N ASP A 412 -25.49 -17.31 -8.07
CA ASP A 412 -26.83 -17.16 -8.67
C ASP A 412 -27.60 -15.97 -8.05
N VAL A 413 -27.03 -14.78 -8.13
CA VAL A 413 -27.73 -13.53 -7.83
C VAL A 413 -28.40 -13.09 -9.13
N PRO A 414 -29.75 -13.11 -9.24
CA PRO A 414 -30.43 -12.73 -10.47
C PRO A 414 -30.08 -11.28 -10.80
N ALA A 415 -29.67 -11.02 -12.04
CA ALA A 415 -29.35 -9.67 -12.50
C ALA A 415 -30.57 -8.74 -12.32
N GLY A 416 -30.30 -7.48 -11.95
CA GLY A 416 -31.35 -6.49 -11.71
C GLY A 416 -30.77 -5.07 -11.60
N ASP A 417 -31.66 -4.09 -11.72
CA ASP A 417 -31.32 -2.67 -11.86
C ASP A 417 -31.46 -1.87 -10.56
N GLY A 418 -31.97 -2.49 -9.50
CA GLY A 418 -32.27 -1.90 -8.20
C GLY A 418 -33.58 -1.11 -8.14
N SER A 419 -34.45 -1.21 -9.16
CA SER A 419 -35.76 -0.55 -9.16
C SER A 419 -36.79 -1.24 -8.26
N ALA A 420 -37.99 -0.66 -8.14
CA ALA A 420 -39.13 -1.32 -7.48
C ALA A 420 -39.58 -2.62 -8.19
N THR A 421 -39.09 -2.87 -9.40
CA THR A 421 -39.32 -4.11 -10.17
C THR A 421 -38.14 -5.08 -10.13
N ASP A 422 -37.08 -4.75 -9.37
CA ASP A 422 -35.92 -5.63 -9.21
C ASP A 422 -36.33 -6.97 -8.57
N PRO A 423 -35.84 -8.12 -9.06
CA PRO A 423 -36.17 -9.44 -8.50
C PRO A 423 -35.89 -9.59 -7.00
N LEU A 424 -34.98 -8.78 -6.44
CA LEU A 424 -34.59 -8.80 -5.03
C LEU A 424 -35.31 -7.72 -4.20
N TYR A 425 -36.23 -6.94 -4.77
CA TYR A 425 -36.91 -5.85 -4.07
C TYR A 425 -37.68 -6.34 -2.83
N ASP A 426 -38.51 -7.37 -2.97
CA ASP A 426 -39.28 -7.91 -1.84
C ASP A 426 -38.38 -8.49 -0.75
N GLN A 427 -37.24 -9.08 -1.13
CA GLN A 427 -36.24 -9.57 -0.19
C GLN A 427 -35.55 -8.42 0.54
N ALA A 428 -35.26 -7.31 -0.14
CA ALA A 428 -34.70 -6.10 0.45
C ALA A 428 -35.67 -5.47 1.47
N VAL A 429 -36.96 -5.40 1.14
CA VAL A 429 -38.02 -4.93 2.04
C VAL A 429 -38.09 -5.81 3.30
N ALA A 430 -38.05 -7.14 3.14
CA ALA A 430 -38.04 -8.07 4.25
C ALA A 430 -36.83 -7.86 5.16
N VAL A 431 -35.63 -7.71 4.58
CA VAL A 431 -34.39 -7.43 5.32
C VAL A 431 -34.51 -6.16 6.16
N VAL A 432 -35.01 -5.07 5.57
CA VAL A 432 -35.18 -3.78 6.27
C VAL A 432 -36.17 -3.92 7.43
N ARG A 433 -37.32 -4.58 7.21
CA ARG A 433 -38.35 -4.78 8.23
C ARG A 433 -37.92 -5.71 9.35
N THR A 434 -37.23 -6.81 9.05
CA THR A 434 -36.74 -7.76 10.05
C THR A 434 -35.68 -7.14 10.95
N ASN A 435 -34.77 -6.35 10.38
CA ASN A 435 -33.67 -5.75 11.13
C ASN A 435 -34.05 -4.40 11.78
N GLN A 436 -35.25 -3.88 11.50
CA GLN A 436 -35.72 -2.56 11.96
C GLN A 436 -34.70 -1.43 11.70
N ARG A 437 -33.92 -1.56 10.61
CA ARG A 437 -32.93 -0.59 10.18
C ARG A 437 -32.94 -0.49 8.65
N ALA A 438 -32.77 0.71 8.13
CA ALA A 438 -32.75 0.98 6.70
C ALA A 438 -31.43 1.66 6.32
N SER A 439 -30.49 0.88 5.78
CA SER A 439 -29.21 1.39 5.25
C SER A 439 -28.79 0.61 4.01
N VAL A 440 -28.07 1.27 3.09
CA VAL A 440 -27.57 0.65 1.86
C VAL A 440 -26.68 -0.55 2.20
N SER A 441 -25.79 -0.37 3.18
CA SER A 441 -24.94 -1.42 3.72
C SER A 441 -25.74 -2.61 4.28
N LEU A 442 -26.92 -2.41 4.87
CA LEU A 442 -27.74 -3.53 5.34
C LEU A 442 -28.26 -4.39 4.19
N ILE A 443 -28.71 -3.76 3.11
CA ILE A 443 -29.26 -4.43 1.94
C ILE A 443 -28.15 -5.12 1.14
N GLN A 444 -27.01 -4.46 0.94
CA GLN A 444 -25.82 -5.07 0.31
C GLN A 444 -25.42 -6.37 1.01
N ARG A 445 -25.44 -6.38 2.35
CA ARG A 445 -25.07 -7.54 3.18
C ARG A 445 -25.98 -8.73 3.00
N HIS A 446 -27.29 -8.50 3.09
CA HIS A 446 -28.24 -9.62 3.12
C HIS A 446 -28.52 -10.18 1.72
N LEU A 447 -28.30 -9.38 0.68
CA LEU A 447 -28.61 -9.78 -0.69
C LEU A 447 -27.36 -10.03 -1.55
N LEU A 448 -26.16 -9.79 -1.01
CA LEU A 448 -24.87 -9.98 -1.69
C LEU A 448 -24.80 -9.26 -3.04
N ILE A 449 -25.29 -8.02 -3.07
CA ILE A 449 -25.33 -7.16 -4.26
C ILE A 449 -24.42 -5.94 -4.12
N GLY A 450 -23.98 -5.39 -5.25
CA GLY A 450 -23.20 -4.16 -5.31
C GLY A 450 -23.92 -2.95 -4.69
N TYR A 451 -23.14 -1.95 -4.27
CA TYR A 451 -23.64 -0.75 -3.59
C TYR A 451 -24.75 -0.06 -4.37
N ASN A 452 -24.54 0.13 -5.67
CA ASN A 452 -25.46 0.90 -6.50
C ASN A 452 -26.82 0.22 -6.63
N ARG A 453 -26.85 -1.11 -6.78
CA ARG A 453 -28.11 -1.86 -6.79
C ARG A 453 -28.81 -1.79 -5.44
N ALA A 454 -28.09 -1.94 -4.33
CA ALA A 454 -28.66 -1.81 -2.98
C ALA A 454 -29.14 -0.39 -2.66
N ALA A 455 -28.43 0.63 -3.13
CA ALA A 455 -28.78 2.04 -2.94
C ALA A 455 -30.09 2.35 -3.66
N ARG A 456 -30.21 1.93 -4.93
CA ARG A 456 -31.44 2.06 -5.71
C ARG A 456 -32.60 1.29 -5.09
N LEU A 457 -32.37 0.08 -4.56
CA LEU A 457 -33.41 -0.67 -3.84
C LEU A 457 -33.91 0.10 -2.61
N LEU A 458 -32.99 0.73 -1.87
CA LEU A 458 -33.33 1.55 -0.72
C LEU A 458 -34.05 2.85 -1.10
N GLU A 459 -33.68 3.47 -2.22
CA GLU A 459 -34.36 4.63 -2.79
C GLU A 459 -35.75 4.28 -3.31
N ALA A 460 -35.91 3.11 -3.95
CA ALA A 460 -37.21 2.61 -4.42
C ALA A 460 -38.19 2.33 -3.26
N MET A 461 -37.66 2.03 -2.07
CA MET A 461 -38.44 1.89 -0.84
C MET A 461 -38.84 3.23 -0.20
N GLU A 462 -38.31 4.37 -0.67
CA GLU A 462 -38.59 5.69 -0.11
C GLU A 462 -40.05 6.08 -0.30
N GLY A 463 -40.71 6.52 0.78
CA GLY A 463 -42.12 6.91 0.77
C GLY A 463 -43.12 5.75 0.82
N SER A 464 -42.66 4.50 0.67
CA SER A 464 -43.51 3.29 0.79
C SER A 464 -43.16 2.43 2.01
N VAL A 465 -41.87 2.25 2.30
CA VAL A 465 -41.35 1.39 3.39
C VAL A 465 -40.36 2.16 4.28
N VAL A 466 -39.64 3.14 3.73
CA VAL A 466 -38.65 3.93 4.48
C VAL A 466 -38.89 5.43 4.28
N GLY A 467 -38.60 6.22 5.31
CA GLY A 467 -38.65 7.67 5.30
C GLY A 467 -37.46 8.30 4.57
N PRO A 468 -37.44 9.64 4.47
CA PRO A 468 -36.38 10.37 3.77
C PRO A 468 -35.01 10.18 4.43
N ALA A 469 -33.93 10.36 3.66
CA ALA A 469 -32.56 10.18 4.12
C ALA A 469 -32.18 11.11 5.29
N GLY A 470 -31.77 10.53 6.42
CA GLY A 470 -31.21 11.27 7.55
C GLY A 470 -29.76 11.73 7.31
N SER A 471 -29.28 12.64 8.16
CA SER A 471 -27.92 13.25 8.06
C SER A 471 -26.76 12.25 8.23
N ASN A 472 -27.03 11.07 8.77
CA ASN A 472 -26.09 9.97 8.97
C ASN A 472 -26.29 8.80 7.97
N GLY A 473 -27.14 8.98 6.95
CA GLY A 473 -27.47 7.94 5.96
C GLY A 473 -28.43 6.85 6.46
N SER A 474 -28.90 6.92 7.71
CA SER A 474 -29.99 6.05 8.20
C SER A 474 -31.36 6.64 7.83
N ARG A 475 -32.33 5.77 7.54
CA ARG A 475 -33.71 6.13 7.25
C ARG A 475 -34.63 5.54 8.31
N GLU A 476 -35.65 6.30 8.71
CA GLU A 476 -36.72 5.78 9.57
C GLU A 476 -37.58 4.79 8.78
N ILE A 477 -38.10 3.75 9.43
CA ILE A 477 -38.95 2.76 8.77
C ILE A 477 -40.41 3.20 8.95
N LEU A 478 -41.15 3.24 7.85
CA LEU A 478 -42.57 3.54 7.83
C LEU A 478 -43.34 2.24 8.12
N ALA A 479 -44.26 2.31 9.09
CA ALA A 479 -45.03 1.17 9.59
C ALA A 479 -46.01 0.62 8.56
#